data_AF-A0A7Z9XQW5-F1
#
_entry.id   AF-A0A7Z9XQW5-F1
#
_cell.length_a   1.000
_cell.length_b   1.000
_cell.length_c   1.000
_cell.angle_alpha   90.00
_cell.angle_beta   90.00
_cell.angle_gamma   90.00
#
_symmetry.space_group_name_H-M   'P 1'
#
loop_
_entity.id
_entity.type
_entity.pdbx_description
1 polymer ?
#
loop_
_entity_poly.entity_id
_entity_poly.type
_entity_poly.pdbx_seq_one_letter_code
_entity_poly.pdbx_strand_id
1 'polypeptide(L)'
;MRFSIPLAIGLFLLSLQILADSAGSEAAMADPIVHSWQVDHPLVTGLLSALSLGLWPERFGSDATRTPGGYSMNAGYGEVAYGYVRRAAEPIFLNTRRLTWSVLVFVLTILAIRSFMHRRKTS
;
A
#
# COMPACT_ATOMS: atom_id res chain seq x y z
N MET A 1 -13.00 -64.93 17.87
CA MET A 1 -12.48 -63.55 17.98
C MET A 1 -13.63 -62.58 17.74
N ARG A 2 -14.24 -62.06 18.81
CA ARG A 2 -15.38 -61.12 18.73
C ARG A 2 -14.80 -59.71 18.69
N PHE A 3 -14.65 -59.14 17.50
CA PHE A 3 -14.28 -57.73 17.36
C PHE A 3 -15.48 -56.89 17.79
N SER A 4 -15.28 -56.15 18.88
CA SER A 4 -16.28 -55.27 19.47
C SER A 4 -16.62 -54.14 18.49
N ILE A 5 -17.79 -54.24 17.86
CA ILE A 5 -18.43 -53.19 17.04
C ILE A 5 -18.29 -51.75 17.61
N PRO A 6 -18.34 -51.48 18.94
CA PRO A 6 -18.16 -50.12 19.45
C PRO A 6 -16.78 -49.50 19.16
N LEU A 7 -15.74 -50.31 18.99
CA LEU A 7 -14.37 -49.81 18.81
C LEU A 7 -14.13 -49.27 17.38
N ALA A 8 -14.78 -49.88 16.39
CA ALA A 8 -14.72 -49.42 15.00
C ALA A 8 -15.48 -48.10 14.79
N ILE A 9 -16.61 -47.92 15.48
CA ILE A 9 -17.40 -46.67 15.44
C ILE A 9 -16.63 -45.52 16.11
N GLY A 10 -15.96 -45.79 17.24
CA GLY A 10 -15.12 -44.80 17.92
C GLY A 10 -13.95 -44.32 17.05
N LEU A 11 -13.26 -45.24 16.37
CA LEU A 11 -12.17 -44.90 15.44
C LEU A 11 -12.67 -44.09 14.23
N PHE A 12 -13.85 -44.44 13.70
CA PHE A 12 -14.46 -43.71 12.58
C PHE A 12 -14.85 -42.28 12.97
N LEU A 13 -15.48 -42.09 14.13
CA LEU A 13 -15.82 -40.76 14.65
C LEU A 13 -14.58 -39.92 14.96
N LEU A 14 -13.52 -40.54 15.50
CA LEU A 14 -12.24 -39.86 15.72
C LEU A 14 -11.61 -39.41 14.39
N SER A 15 -11.67 -40.25 13.34
CA SER A 15 -11.18 -39.89 12.00
C SER A 15 -11.97 -38.76 11.35
N LEU A 16 -13.29 -38.71 11.58
CA LEU A 16 -14.17 -37.63 11.14
C LEU A 16 -13.87 -36.32 11.88
N GLN A 17 -13.56 -36.37 13.18
CA GLN A 17 -13.12 -35.21 13.94
C GLN A 17 -11.75 -34.71 13.48
N ILE A 18 -10.79 -35.59 13.27
CA ILE A 18 -9.47 -35.22 12.73
C ILE A 18 -9.60 -34.61 11.32
N LEU A 19 -10.50 -35.14 10.49
CA LEU A 19 -10.76 -34.61 9.15
C LEU A 19 -11.47 -33.24 9.21
N ALA A 20 -12.39 -33.04 10.15
CA ALA A 20 -13.06 -31.77 10.38
C ALA A 20 -12.11 -30.70 10.96
N ASP A 21 -11.22 -31.08 11.88
CA ASP A 21 -10.17 -30.20 12.42
C ASP A 21 -9.12 -29.86 11.35
N SER A 22 -8.79 -30.81 10.46
CA SER A 22 -7.91 -30.53 9.32
C SER A 22 -8.55 -29.61 8.28
N ALA A 23 -9.87 -29.73 8.08
CA ALA A 23 -10.63 -28.86 7.16
C ALA A 23 -10.83 -27.44 7.72
N GLY A 24 -10.83 -27.27 9.05
CA GLY A 24 -10.89 -25.96 9.71
C GLY A 24 -9.55 -25.21 9.76
N SER A 25 -8.43 -25.91 9.53
CA SER A 25 -7.06 -25.37 9.62
C SER A 25 -6.51 -24.84 8.29
N GLU A 26 -7.13 -25.20 7.15
CA GLU A 26 -6.74 -24.71 5.82
C GLU A 26 -7.28 -23.31 5.46
N ALA A 27 -8.02 -22.66 6.36
CA ALA A 27 -8.10 -21.20 6.38
C ALA A 27 -6.80 -20.62 6.97
N ALA A 28 -5.66 -21.08 6.46
CA ALA A 28 -4.35 -20.52 6.74
C ALA A 28 -4.43 -19.03 6.38
N MET A 29 -4.25 -18.19 7.40
CA MET A 29 -4.25 -16.73 7.33
C MET A 29 -3.43 -16.27 6.13
N ALA A 30 -4.08 -15.98 5.01
CA ALA A 30 -3.38 -15.45 3.87
C ALA A 30 -2.94 -14.03 4.24
N ASP A 31 -1.63 -13.82 4.36
CA ASP A 31 -1.06 -12.53 4.69
C ASP A 31 -1.66 -11.45 3.77
N PRO A 32 -2.09 -10.30 4.31
CA PRO A 32 -2.69 -9.26 3.50
C PRO A 32 -1.67 -8.74 2.47
N ILE A 33 -2.13 -8.63 1.23
CA ILE A 33 -1.34 -8.06 0.13
C ILE A 33 -1.60 -6.55 0.11
N VAL A 34 -0.52 -5.77 0.11
CA VAL A 34 -0.53 -4.31 0.09
C VAL A 34 -0.10 -3.81 -1.29
N HIS A 35 -0.94 -2.96 -1.88
CA HIS A 35 -0.63 -2.23 -3.11
C HIS A 35 -0.60 -0.73 -2.84
N SER A 36 0.43 -0.04 -3.31
CA SER A 36 0.53 1.41 -3.23
C SER A 36 1.30 1.92 -4.45
N TRP A 37 0.64 2.77 -5.24
CA TRP A 37 1.23 3.43 -6.39
C TRP A 37 2.41 4.32 -5.98
N GLN A 38 2.35 4.89 -4.77
CA GLN A 38 3.45 5.66 -4.19
C GLN A 38 4.72 4.84 -3.99
N VAL A 39 4.61 3.51 -3.82
CA VAL A 39 5.77 2.61 -3.75
C VAL A 39 6.30 2.26 -5.14
N ASP A 40 5.40 2.03 -6.10
CA ASP A 40 5.78 1.67 -7.47
C ASP A 40 6.47 2.85 -8.20
N HIS A 41 5.95 4.06 -7.99
CA HIS A 41 6.44 5.27 -8.64
C HIS A 41 6.58 6.46 -7.65
N PRO A 42 7.50 6.41 -6.68
CA PRO A 42 7.62 7.41 -5.61
C PRO A 42 7.99 8.80 -6.14
N LEU A 43 8.85 8.87 -7.16
CA LEU A 43 9.24 10.14 -7.80
C LEU A 43 8.07 10.81 -8.50
N VAL A 44 7.39 10.06 -9.40
CA VAL A 44 6.25 10.58 -10.16
C VAL A 44 5.15 11.01 -9.22
N THR A 45 4.87 10.19 -8.20
CA THR A 45 3.81 10.49 -7.24
C THR A 45 4.16 11.69 -6.35
N GLY A 46 5.44 11.87 -5.97
CA GLY A 46 5.90 13.06 -5.26
C GLY A 46 5.76 14.34 -6.09
N LEU A 47 6.12 14.27 -7.38
CA LEU A 47 5.96 15.38 -8.33
C LEU A 47 4.49 15.77 -8.49
N LEU A 48 3.63 14.79 -8.78
CA LEU A 48 2.19 15.02 -8.95
C LEU A 48 1.53 15.50 -7.65
N SER A 49 1.98 15.01 -6.49
CA SER A 49 1.53 15.51 -5.18
C SER A 49 1.82 16.99 -5.00
N ALA A 50 3.00 17.46 -5.41
CA ALA A 50 3.31 18.89 -5.31
C ALA A 50 2.53 19.73 -6.34
N LEU A 51 2.38 19.23 -7.57
CA LEU A 51 1.62 19.92 -8.62
C LEU A 51 0.12 20.00 -8.31
N SER A 52 -0.44 18.98 -7.64
CA SER A 52 -1.82 18.99 -7.14
C SER A 52 -1.97 19.83 -5.86
N LEU A 53 -0.95 20.61 -5.48
CA LEU A 53 -0.91 21.40 -4.25
C LEU A 53 -1.11 20.56 -2.98
N GLY A 54 -0.76 19.28 -3.04
CA GLY A 54 -0.92 18.34 -1.94
C GLY A 54 -2.31 17.72 -1.81
N LEU A 55 -3.22 17.98 -2.75
CA LEU A 55 -4.57 17.38 -2.75
C LEU A 55 -4.53 15.89 -3.03
N TRP A 56 -3.56 15.42 -3.82
CA TRP A 56 -3.38 14.00 -4.05
C TRP A 56 -1.93 13.63 -4.44
N PRO A 57 -1.31 12.66 -3.76
CA PRO A 57 -1.68 12.13 -2.45
C PRO A 57 -1.44 13.12 -1.30
N GLU A 58 -2.28 13.06 -0.27
CA GLU A 58 -2.17 13.91 0.93
C GLU A 58 -0.94 13.55 1.77
N ARG A 59 -0.69 12.24 1.98
CA ARG A 59 0.39 11.69 2.80
C ARG A 59 0.92 10.37 2.22
N PHE A 60 2.10 9.95 2.69
CA PHE A 60 2.67 8.68 2.22
C PHE A 60 1.77 7.48 2.61
N GLY A 61 1.50 6.59 1.67
CA GLY A 61 0.62 5.43 1.84
C GLY A 61 -0.87 5.75 1.91
N SER A 62 -1.31 6.98 1.57
CA SER A 62 -2.74 7.31 1.50
C SER A 62 -3.52 6.52 0.44
N ASP A 63 -2.79 5.96 -0.53
CA ASP A 63 -3.28 5.11 -1.60
C ASP A 63 -3.07 3.61 -1.32
N ALA A 64 -2.55 3.26 -0.13
CA ALA A 64 -2.26 1.88 0.21
C ALA A 64 -3.56 1.09 0.38
N THR A 65 -3.79 0.13 -0.50
CA THR A 65 -4.94 -0.79 -0.45
C THR A 65 -4.48 -2.15 0.07
N ARG A 66 -5.25 -2.72 1.00
CA ARG A 66 -4.98 -4.05 1.58
C ARG A 66 -6.05 -5.01 1.09
N THR A 67 -5.65 -6.08 0.41
CA THR A 67 -6.56 -7.14 -0.06
C THR A 67 -6.26 -8.43 0.70
N PRO A 68 -7.28 -9.15 1.22
CA PRO A 68 -7.06 -10.45 1.85
C PRO A 68 -6.44 -11.41 0.83
N GLY A 69 -5.36 -12.11 1.20
CA GLY A 69 -4.52 -12.90 0.29
C GLY A 69 -5.15 -14.21 -0.25
N GLY A 70 -6.48 -14.33 -0.24
CA GLY A 70 -7.19 -15.48 -0.78
C GLY A 70 -7.21 -15.45 -2.31
N TYR A 71 -6.48 -16.35 -2.96
CA TYR A 71 -6.55 -16.65 -4.40
C TYR A 71 -6.37 -15.46 -5.36
N SER A 72 -5.69 -14.38 -4.97
CA SER A 72 -5.42 -13.28 -5.91
C SER A 72 -4.08 -13.47 -6.60
N MET A 73 -4.08 -13.69 -7.92
CA MET A 73 -2.92 -13.53 -8.83
C MET A 73 -2.45 -12.05 -8.94
N ASN A 74 -2.68 -11.22 -7.92
CA ASN A 74 -2.42 -9.79 -7.99
C ASN A 74 -0.96 -9.50 -7.60
N ALA A 75 -0.25 -8.79 -8.48
CA ALA A 75 1.13 -8.36 -8.27
C ALA A 75 1.19 -7.28 -7.18
N GLY A 76 1.36 -7.69 -5.93
CA GLY A 76 1.45 -6.80 -4.77
C GLY A 76 2.46 -7.30 -3.74
N TYR A 77 2.73 -6.47 -2.74
CA TYR A 77 3.70 -6.79 -1.70
C TYR A 77 2.98 -7.40 -0.49
N GLY A 78 3.48 -8.53 0.04
CA GLY A 78 3.06 -8.95 1.39
C GLY A 78 3.38 -7.86 2.42
N GLU A 79 2.61 -7.75 3.51
CA GLU A 79 2.73 -6.63 4.46
C GLU A 79 4.15 -6.39 4.99
N VAL A 80 4.89 -7.48 5.26
CA VAL A 80 6.29 -7.40 5.68
C VAL A 80 7.19 -6.83 4.58
N ALA A 81 7.07 -7.33 3.35
CA ALA A 81 7.83 -6.85 2.19
C ALA A 81 7.51 -5.37 1.89
N TYR A 82 6.22 -5.00 1.97
CA TYR A 82 5.77 -3.62 1.83
C TYR A 82 6.47 -2.70 2.84
N GLY A 83 6.58 -3.13 4.10
CA GLY A 83 7.29 -2.38 5.15
C GLY A 83 8.76 -2.10 4.80
N TYR A 84 9.45 -3.05 4.17
CA TYR A 84 10.83 -2.85 3.73
C TYR A 84 10.94 -1.88 2.56
N VAL A 85 10.12 -2.05 1.51
CA VAL A 85 10.18 -1.18 0.32
C VAL A 85 9.74 0.24 0.67
N ARG A 86 8.74 0.39 1.55
CA ARG A 86 8.29 1.69 2.07
C ARG A 86 9.43 2.53 2.64
N ARG A 87 10.37 1.93 3.39
CA ARG A 87 11.49 2.67 4.01
C ARG A 87 12.37 3.37 2.97
N ALA A 88 12.48 2.83 1.77
CA ALA A 88 13.21 3.45 0.67
C ALA A 88 12.32 4.40 -0.15
N ALA A 89 11.06 4.04 -0.40
CA ALA A 89 10.15 4.83 -1.23
C ALA A 89 9.65 6.13 -0.56
N GLU A 90 9.37 6.08 0.74
CA GLU A 90 8.87 7.23 1.52
C GLU A 90 9.78 8.47 1.47
N PRO A 91 11.11 8.38 1.72
CA PRO A 91 11.98 9.54 1.61
C PRO A 91 12.09 10.05 0.17
N ILE A 92 12.04 9.18 -0.84
CA ILE A 92 12.05 9.58 -2.25
C ILE A 92 10.80 10.43 -2.55
N PHE A 93 9.61 9.92 -2.21
CA PHE A 93 8.35 10.65 -2.36
C PHE A 93 8.40 12.02 -1.68
N LEU A 94 8.80 12.07 -0.40
CA LEU A 94 8.81 13.30 0.39
C LEU A 94 9.82 14.32 -0.16
N ASN A 95 11.01 13.87 -0.55
CA ASN A 95 12.04 14.75 -1.09
C ASN A 95 11.63 15.32 -2.45
N THR A 96 11.06 14.49 -3.33
CA THR A 96 10.57 14.98 -4.61
C THR A 96 9.43 15.98 -4.42
N ARG A 97 8.46 15.68 -3.54
CA ARG A 97 7.37 16.61 -3.23
C ARG A 97 7.90 17.96 -2.71
N ARG A 98 8.85 17.94 -1.78
CA ARG A 98 9.47 19.17 -1.25
C ARG A 98 10.21 19.94 -2.33
N LEU A 99 11.02 19.26 -3.13
CA LEU A 99 11.79 19.88 -4.21
C LEU A 99 10.87 20.56 -5.23
N THR A 100 9.83 19.86 -5.69
CA THR A 100 8.86 20.42 -6.63
C THR A 100 8.14 21.63 -6.03
N TRP A 101 7.75 21.58 -4.75
CA TRP A 101 7.18 22.73 -4.06
C TRP A 101 8.13 23.93 -4.03
N SER A 102 9.40 23.71 -3.69
CA SER A 102 10.41 24.78 -3.69
C SER A 102 10.56 25.42 -5.08
N VAL A 103 10.59 24.60 -6.13
CA VAL A 103 10.64 25.09 -7.52
C VAL A 103 9.38 25.88 -7.88
N LEU A 104 8.20 25.38 -7.51
CA LEU A 104 6.92 26.03 -7.81
C LEU A 104 6.82 27.39 -7.12
N VAL A 105 7.18 27.48 -5.83
CA VAL A 105 7.22 28.75 -5.10
C VAL A 105 8.22 29.71 -5.73
N PHE A 106 9.41 29.23 -6.12
CA PHE A 106 10.42 30.05 -6.77
C PHE A 106 9.91 30.66 -8.10
N VAL A 107 9.28 29.83 -8.94
CA VAL A 107 8.70 30.27 -10.21
C VAL A 107 7.58 31.29 -10.00
N LEU A 108 6.65 31.03 -9.08
CA LEU A 108 5.57 31.95 -8.75
C LEU A 108 6.10 33.29 -8.22
N THR A 109 7.16 33.26 -7.41
CA THR A 109 7.81 34.47 -6.89
C THR A 109 8.41 35.31 -8.01
N ILE A 110 9.13 34.69 -8.96
CA ILE A 110 9.67 35.38 -10.14
C ILE A 110 8.56 36.02 -10.97
N LEU A 111 7.48 35.28 -11.22
CA LEU A 111 6.33 35.78 -11.98
C LEU A 111 5.63 36.95 -11.27
N ALA A 112 5.48 36.87 -9.95
CA ALA A 112 4.91 37.95 -9.14
C ALA A 112 5.77 39.22 -9.20
N ILE A 113 7.10 39.10 -9.03
CA ILE A 113 8.04 40.23 -9.13
C ILE A 113 7.97 40.85 -10.52
N ARG A 114 7.99 40.04 -11.59
CA ARG A 114 7.90 40.52 -12.98
C ARG A 114 6.59 41.28 -13.23
N SER A 115 5.46 40.74 -12.75
CA SER A 115 4.15 41.38 -12.86
C SER A 115 4.10 42.73 -12.14
N PHE A 116 4.65 42.79 -10.92
CA PHE A 116 4.73 44.02 -10.14
C PHE A 116 5.59 45.10 -10.83
N MET A 117 6.75 44.73 -11.36
CA MET A 117 7.62 45.65 -12.11
C MET A 117 6.94 46.19 -13.38
N HIS A 118 6.16 45.35 -14.08
CA HIS A 118 5.43 45.79 -15.27
C HIS A 118 4.37 46.84 -14.92
N ARG A 119 3.58 46.62 -13.86
CA ARG A 119 2.54 47.56 -13.41
C ARG A 119 3.09 48.93 -13.01
N ARG A 120 4.29 48.97 -12.41
CA ARG A 120 4.95 50.23 -12.04
C ARG A 120 5.42 51.06 -13.23
N LYS A 121 5.68 50.45 -14.39
CA LYS A 121 6.11 51.19 -15.59
C LYS A 121 4.95 51.80 -16.38
N THR A 122 3.74 51.29 -16.17
CA THR A 122 2.53 51.71 -16.88
C THR A 122 1.69 52.72 -16.11
N SER A 123 2.05 53.02 -14.87
CA SER A 123 1.46 54.06 -14.02
C SER A 123 2.40 55.25 -13.93
#